data_AF-A0A3E0TZJ1-F1
#
_entry.id   AF-A0A3E0TZJ1-F1
#
_cell.length_a   1.000
_cell.length_b   1.000
_cell.length_c   1.000
_cell.angle_alpha   90.00
_cell.angle_beta   90.00
_cell.angle_gamma   90.00
#
_symmetry.space_group_name_H-M   'P 1'
#
loop_
_entity.id
_entity.type
_entity.pdbx_description
1 polymer ?
#
loop_
_entity_poly.entity_id
_entity_poly.type
_entity_poly.pdbx_seq_one_letter_code
_entity_poly.pdbx_strand_id
1 'polypeptide(L)'
;MSQYPIGKLGQKWGQAERSLWLENQSVKRSYQAEVEAKINKLASDLTVESNAEIHVESYGTLAYHTGDYKLWAIKSANWSNEKKTVLVTGGVHGYETSGVQGAIRFAETKLADYATHYNILVLPCLSPWGYETINRWNPEAIDPNRSFFEESPAQESALTMAYVASLGVKFDIHIDLHETTDTDNSEFRPALAAREGITQTNWNIPDGFYLVGDSENPQPAFQQAIIAAVAQVTHIAPADENGEIIGAPLEQHGVINYAYKKLGLCAGLADASFATTTEVYPDSPKVDDENCILAQVAAITSGLDYVINR
;
A
#
# COMPACT_ATOMS: atom_id res chain seq x y z
N MET A 1 8.20 24.88 -13.81
CA MET A 1 8.49 23.92 -12.73
C MET A 1 9.80 24.34 -12.08
N SER A 2 9.82 24.48 -10.76
CA SER A 2 11.07 24.71 -10.03
C SER A 2 11.91 23.44 -10.09
N GLN A 3 13.22 23.57 -10.30
CA GLN A 3 14.13 22.44 -10.19
C GLN A 3 14.11 21.93 -8.74
N TYR A 4 14.13 20.60 -8.54
CA TYR A 4 14.26 20.00 -7.22
C TYR A 4 15.60 20.44 -6.59
N PRO A 5 15.67 20.74 -5.29
CA PRO A 5 16.84 21.39 -4.68
C PRO A 5 18.11 20.52 -4.64
N ILE A 6 18.01 19.21 -4.90
CA ILE A 6 19.12 18.25 -4.84
C ILE A 6 19.42 17.68 -6.23
N GLY A 7 20.70 17.68 -6.59
CA GLY A 7 21.22 17.10 -7.83
C GLY A 7 21.32 18.09 -8.99
N LYS A 8 21.75 17.59 -10.14
CA LYS A 8 21.95 18.39 -11.36
C LYS A 8 21.06 17.86 -12.47
N LEU A 9 20.42 18.76 -13.21
CA LEU A 9 19.57 18.40 -14.34
C LEU A 9 20.32 17.51 -15.34
N GLY A 10 19.71 16.40 -15.74
CA GLY A 10 20.33 15.44 -16.67
C GLY A 10 21.36 14.50 -16.06
N GLN A 11 21.64 14.58 -14.75
CA GLN A 11 22.59 13.71 -14.06
C GLN A 11 21.89 12.93 -12.94
N LYS A 12 22.07 11.61 -12.95
CA LYS A 12 21.58 10.74 -11.87
C LYS A 12 22.26 11.10 -10.56
N TRP A 13 21.54 10.97 -9.46
CA TRP A 13 22.11 11.11 -8.13
C TRP A 13 23.19 10.05 -7.88
N GLY A 14 24.34 10.50 -7.39
CA GLY A 14 25.35 9.66 -6.78
C GLY A 14 25.08 9.48 -5.28
N GLN A 15 26.08 8.94 -4.59
CA GLN A 15 26.01 8.73 -3.15
C GLN A 15 25.86 10.07 -2.38
N ALA A 16 26.53 11.13 -2.83
CA ALA A 16 26.49 12.43 -2.16
C ALA A 16 25.09 13.05 -2.18
N GLU A 17 24.39 13.01 -3.32
CA GLU A 17 23.02 13.51 -3.43
C GLU A 17 22.04 12.67 -2.60
N ARG A 18 22.20 11.34 -2.55
CA ARG A 18 21.38 10.46 -1.71
C ARG A 18 21.60 10.72 -0.23
N SER A 19 22.85 10.91 0.21
CA SER A 19 23.18 11.28 1.58
C SER A 19 22.58 12.64 1.96
N LEU A 20 22.70 13.64 1.08
CA LEU A 20 22.09 14.96 1.31
C LEU A 20 20.56 14.88 1.36
N TRP A 21 19.94 14.07 0.50
CA TRP A 21 18.49 13.82 0.56
C TRP A 21 18.11 13.20 1.89
N LEU A 22 18.84 12.19 2.36
CA LEU A 22 18.57 11.54 3.65
C LEU A 22 18.72 12.49 4.83
N GLU A 23 19.74 13.35 4.83
CA GLU A 23 19.98 14.36 5.87
C GLU A 23 18.84 15.39 5.99
N ASN A 24 18.09 15.61 4.92
CA ASN A 24 16.91 16.49 4.93
C ASN A 24 15.65 15.83 5.51
N GLN A 25 15.69 14.54 5.80
CA GLN A 25 14.55 13.82 6.36
C GLN A 25 14.53 13.91 7.89
N SER A 26 13.32 13.97 8.45
CA SER A 26 13.11 14.02 9.89
C SER A 26 11.83 13.29 10.26
N VAL A 27 11.78 12.76 11.49
CA VAL A 27 10.58 12.13 12.06
C VAL A 27 9.52 13.21 12.30
N LYS A 28 8.32 13.01 11.77
CA LYS A 28 7.16 13.91 11.82
C LYS A 28 5.97 13.30 12.57
N ARG A 29 5.91 11.97 12.66
CA ARG A 29 4.91 11.19 13.41
C ARG A 29 5.53 9.92 13.98
N SER A 30 4.82 9.24 14.88
CA SER A 30 5.35 8.07 15.59
C SER A 30 4.70 6.78 15.09
N TYR A 31 5.52 5.89 14.52
CA TYR A 31 5.12 4.54 14.16
C TYR A 31 4.69 3.74 15.39
N GLN A 32 5.44 3.88 16.48
CA GLN A 32 5.13 3.24 17.75
C GLN A 32 3.72 3.63 18.25
N ALA A 33 3.40 4.92 18.26
CA ALA A 33 2.14 5.41 18.80
C ALA A 33 0.93 5.14 17.87
N GLU A 34 1.11 5.30 16.56
CA GLU A 34 0.00 5.26 15.61
C GLU A 34 -0.22 3.89 14.97
N VAL A 35 0.76 2.99 15.05
CA VAL A 35 0.71 1.65 14.44
C VAL A 35 0.94 0.56 15.48
N GLU A 36 2.12 0.50 16.10
CA GLU A 36 2.45 -0.62 17.01
C GLU A 36 1.50 -0.67 18.22
N ALA A 37 1.15 0.49 18.81
CA ALA A 37 0.23 0.53 19.93
C ALA A 37 -1.15 -0.05 19.59
N LYS A 38 -1.65 0.16 18.35
CA LYS A 38 -2.92 -0.41 17.89
C LYS A 38 -2.80 -1.92 17.66
N ILE A 39 -1.72 -2.37 17.04
CA ILE A 39 -1.43 -3.80 16.81
C ILE A 39 -1.27 -4.55 18.13
N ASN A 40 -0.58 -3.96 19.11
CA ASN A 40 -0.41 -4.56 20.43
C ASN A 40 -1.74 -4.63 21.20
N LYS A 41 -2.58 -3.59 21.07
CA LYS A 41 -3.94 -3.60 21.64
C LYS A 41 -4.81 -4.70 21.03
N LEU A 42 -4.75 -4.86 19.70
CA LEU A 42 -5.38 -5.97 19.00
C LEU A 42 -4.96 -7.32 19.57
N ALA A 43 -3.66 -7.52 19.84
CA ALA A 43 -3.17 -8.75 20.44
C ALA A 43 -3.67 -8.98 21.89
N SER A 44 -3.90 -7.91 22.67
CA SER A 44 -4.34 -8.02 24.07
C SER A 44 -5.84 -8.20 24.27
N ASP A 45 -6.66 -7.56 23.43
CA ASP A 45 -8.13 -7.53 23.57
C ASP A 45 -8.79 -8.91 23.34
N LEU A 46 -8.04 -9.85 22.76
CA LEU A 46 -8.45 -11.23 22.47
C LEU A 46 -8.55 -12.15 23.69
N THR A 47 -8.25 -11.62 24.88
CA THR A 47 -8.27 -12.40 26.12
C THR A 47 -9.64 -12.45 26.79
N VAL A 48 -10.66 -11.74 26.28
CA VAL A 48 -11.90 -11.53 27.05
C VAL A 48 -13.15 -12.14 26.41
N GLU A 49 -13.65 -11.77 25.21
CA GLU A 49 -15.02 -12.21 24.83
C GLU A 49 -15.34 -12.42 23.33
N SER A 50 -14.40 -12.28 22.38
CA SER A 50 -14.68 -12.47 20.95
C SER A 50 -14.02 -13.72 20.35
N ASN A 51 -14.84 -14.64 19.80
CA ASN A 51 -14.44 -15.90 19.12
C ASN A 51 -13.59 -15.74 17.84
N ALA A 52 -12.94 -14.60 17.62
CA ALA A 52 -11.99 -14.43 16.52
C ALA A 52 -10.58 -14.41 17.10
N GLU A 53 -9.99 -15.59 17.27
CA GLU A 53 -8.56 -15.69 17.55
C GLU A 53 -7.80 -15.05 16.36
N ILE A 54 -7.12 -13.93 16.59
CA ILE A 54 -6.12 -13.41 15.66
C ILE A 54 -4.73 -13.67 16.26
N HIS A 55 -3.76 -13.94 15.39
CA HIS A 55 -2.37 -14.12 15.80
C HIS A 55 -1.54 -12.96 15.27
N VAL A 56 -0.82 -12.30 16.17
CA VAL A 56 0.10 -11.21 15.84
C VAL A 56 1.52 -11.71 16.00
N GLU A 57 2.34 -11.56 14.97
CA GLU A 57 3.76 -11.92 15.01
C GLU A 57 4.60 -10.83 14.34
N SER A 58 5.86 -10.68 14.77
CA SER A 58 6.82 -9.86 14.05
C SER A 58 7.58 -10.73 13.06
N TYR A 59 7.67 -10.29 11.80
CA TYR A 59 8.33 -11.04 10.74
C TYR A 59 9.72 -10.50 10.37
N GLY A 60 10.13 -9.39 10.95
CA GLY A 60 11.42 -8.77 10.68
C GLY A 60 11.61 -7.46 11.45
N THR A 61 12.83 -6.95 11.39
CA THR A 61 13.18 -5.64 11.94
C THR A 61 14.03 -4.90 10.91
N LEU A 62 13.68 -3.65 10.63
CA LEU A 62 14.51 -2.73 9.85
C LEU A 62 15.35 -1.92 10.83
N ALA A 63 16.68 -2.09 10.75
CA ALA A 63 17.61 -1.33 11.57
C ALA A 63 18.12 -0.12 10.76
N TYR A 64 17.57 1.05 11.05
CA TYR A 64 18.00 2.31 10.44
C TYR A 64 18.66 3.24 11.46
N HIS A 65 19.33 4.26 10.95
CA HIS A 65 20.00 5.25 11.81
C HIS A 65 19.04 6.02 12.73
N THR A 66 17.76 6.11 12.38
CA THR A 66 16.72 6.74 13.22
C THR A 66 16.14 5.80 14.28
N GLY A 67 16.38 4.50 14.17
CA GLY A 67 15.86 3.49 15.10
C GLY A 67 15.61 2.14 14.45
N ASP A 68 15.27 1.18 15.30
CA ASP A 68 14.85 -0.16 14.90
C ASP A 68 13.33 -0.20 14.77
N TYR A 69 12.84 -0.63 13.61
CA TYR A 69 11.41 -0.74 13.33
C TYR A 69 11.03 -2.20 13.18
N LYS A 70 10.22 -2.72 14.10
CA LYS A 70 9.65 -4.07 13.95
C LYS A 70 8.57 -4.04 12.88
N LEU A 71 8.55 -5.08 12.06
CA LEU A 71 7.50 -5.30 11.08
C LEU A 71 6.55 -6.36 11.62
N TRP A 72 5.25 -6.08 11.53
CA TRP A 72 4.19 -6.87 12.15
C TRP A 72 3.28 -7.52 11.11
N ALA A 73 2.83 -8.73 11.41
CA ALA A 73 1.83 -9.47 10.68
C ALA A 73 0.64 -9.78 11.60
N ILE A 74 -0.58 -9.62 11.10
CA ILE A 74 -1.83 -9.98 11.79
C ILE A 74 -2.50 -11.08 10.97
N LYS A 75 -2.78 -12.22 11.60
CA LYS A 75 -3.34 -13.40 10.95
C LYS A 75 -4.66 -13.78 11.58
N SER A 76 -5.62 -14.23 10.78
CA SER A 76 -6.73 -15.00 11.32
C SER A 76 -6.21 -16.33 11.90
N ALA A 77 -6.79 -16.83 12.97
CA ALA A 77 -6.45 -18.16 13.47
C ALA A 77 -7.07 -19.28 12.62
N ASN A 78 -6.71 -20.52 12.95
CA ASN A 78 -7.32 -21.74 12.42
C ASN A 78 -7.32 -21.81 10.88
N TRP A 79 -6.17 -21.47 10.27
CA TRP A 79 -6.00 -21.58 8.83
C TRP A 79 -6.28 -23.02 8.35
N SER A 80 -7.05 -23.13 7.27
CA SER A 80 -7.46 -24.40 6.69
C SER A 80 -7.17 -24.43 5.19
N ASN A 81 -6.71 -25.58 4.69
CA ASN A 81 -6.51 -25.80 3.26
C ASN A 81 -7.81 -25.79 2.44
N GLU A 82 -8.97 -25.81 3.09
CA GLU A 82 -10.29 -25.70 2.45
C GLU A 82 -10.69 -24.24 2.18
N LYS A 83 -10.01 -23.28 2.81
CA LYS A 83 -10.28 -21.84 2.65
C LYS A 83 -9.30 -21.21 1.67
N LYS A 84 -9.79 -20.24 0.91
CA LYS A 84 -8.95 -19.35 0.12
C LYS A 84 -8.09 -18.47 1.04
N THR A 85 -6.92 -18.06 0.56
CA THR A 85 -5.99 -17.23 1.35
C THR A 85 -5.96 -15.79 0.82
N VAL A 86 -6.01 -14.83 1.74
CA VAL A 86 -6.06 -13.39 1.47
C VAL A 86 -4.80 -12.73 2.03
N LEU A 87 -4.19 -11.87 1.21
CA LEU A 87 -3.15 -10.93 1.61
C LEU A 87 -3.69 -9.50 1.53
N VAL A 88 -3.55 -8.75 2.63
CA VAL A 88 -3.76 -7.30 2.65
C VAL A 88 -2.43 -6.66 3.03
N THR A 89 -1.90 -5.76 2.20
CA THR A 89 -0.68 -4.99 2.46
C THR A 89 -1.01 -3.51 2.58
N GLY A 90 -0.41 -2.84 3.56
CA GLY A 90 -0.53 -1.40 3.75
C GLY A 90 0.83 -0.77 4.03
N GLY A 91 0.98 0.50 3.68
CA GLY A 91 2.20 1.25 3.97
C GLY A 91 3.44 0.71 3.24
N VAL A 92 3.27 0.20 2.02
CA VAL A 92 4.42 -0.03 1.11
C VAL A 92 5.14 1.30 0.89
N HIS A 93 4.39 2.37 0.67
CA HIS A 93 4.87 3.73 0.87
C HIS A 93 4.36 4.23 2.21
N GLY A 94 5.28 4.66 3.08
CA GLY A 94 4.90 5.00 4.44
C GLY A 94 4.15 6.33 4.56
N TYR A 95 4.33 7.27 3.64
CA TYR A 95 3.58 8.55 3.65
C TYR A 95 2.07 8.37 3.43
N GLU A 96 1.67 7.24 2.84
CA GLU A 96 0.30 6.88 2.50
C GLU A 96 -0.41 6.32 3.75
N THR A 97 -0.77 7.24 4.63
CA THR A 97 -1.44 7.06 5.92
C THR A 97 -2.66 6.15 5.86
N SER A 98 -3.60 6.37 4.94
CA SER A 98 -4.86 5.60 4.94
C SER A 98 -4.63 4.15 4.58
N GLY A 99 -3.59 3.83 3.81
CA GLY A 99 -3.22 2.43 3.55
C GLY A 99 -2.85 1.70 4.83
N VAL A 100 -2.03 2.32 5.69
CA VAL A 100 -1.66 1.76 6.99
C VAL A 100 -2.88 1.66 7.93
N GLN A 101 -3.59 2.78 8.09
CA GLN A 101 -4.68 2.88 9.06
C GLN A 101 -5.91 2.08 8.62
N GLY A 102 -6.16 1.96 7.31
CA GLY A 102 -7.20 1.12 6.71
C GLY A 102 -6.93 -0.37 6.92
N ALA A 103 -5.69 -0.83 6.73
CA ALA A 103 -5.31 -2.21 7.03
C ALA A 103 -5.54 -2.56 8.52
N ILE A 104 -5.14 -1.66 9.43
CA ILE A 104 -5.37 -1.83 10.87
C ILE A 104 -6.87 -1.82 11.18
N ARG A 105 -7.63 -0.86 10.64
CA ARG A 105 -9.09 -0.77 10.87
C ARG A 105 -9.82 -2.01 10.34
N PHE A 106 -9.42 -2.55 9.20
CA PHE A 106 -9.96 -3.82 8.71
C PHE A 106 -9.67 -4.96 9.68
N ALA A 107 -8.43 -5.08 10.19
CA ALA A 107 -8.08 -6.07 11.20
C ALA A 107 -8.91 -5.92 12.49
N GLU A 108 -9.15 -4.68 12.94
CA GLU A 108 -9.94 -4.35 14.12
C GLU A 108 -11.44 -4.67 13.97
N THR A 109 -12.01 -4.47 12.78
CA THR A 109 -13.47 -4.39 12.66
C THR A 109 -14.11 -5.39 11.71
N LYS A 110 -13.34 -6.06 10.85
CA LYS A 110 -13.86 -6.90 9.76
C LYS A 110 -13.17 -8.24 9.63
N LEU A 111 -11.89 -8.35 9.96
CA LEU A 111 -11.11 -9.57 9.78
C LEU A 111 -11.78 -10.79 10.43
N ALA A 112 -12.31 -10.63 11.64
CA ALA A 112 -13.06 -11.67 12.36
C ALA A 112 -14.23 -12.25 11.55
N ASP A 113 -15.03 -11.38 10.92
CA ASP A 113 -16.21 -11.78 10.14
C ASP A 113 -15.77 -12.59 8.91
N TYR A 114 -14.74 -12.11 8.20
CA TYR A 114 -14.20 -12.76 7.00
C TYR A 114 -13.35 -14.00 7.28
N ALA A 115 -12.80 -14.16 8.49
CA ALA A 115 -12.03 -15.34 8.89
C ALA A 115 -12.87 -16.62 8.87
N THR A 116 -14.20 -16.52 8.87
CA THR A 116 -15.11 -17.66 8.66
C THR A 116 -15.00 -18.23 7.23
N HIS A 117 -14.66 -17.39 6.25
CA HIS A 117 -14.55 -17.74 4.83
C HIS A 117 -13.11 -17.89 4.34
N TYR A 118 -12.16 -17.18 4.95
CA TYR A 118 -10.79 -17.04 4.45
C TYR A 118 -9.72 -17.35 5.51
N ASN A 119 -8.54 -17.74 5.03
CA ASN A 119 -7.28 -17.57 5.74
C ASN A 119 -6.79 -16.14 5.45
N ILE A 120 -6.64 -15.28 6.45
CA ILE A 120 -6.33 -13.86 6.23
C ILE A 120 -4.98 -13.52 6.83
N LEU A 121 -4.15 -12.84 6.04
CA LEU A 121 -2.92 -12.20 6.45
C LEU A 121 -2.99 -10.70 6.16
N VAL A 122 -2.74 -9.87 7.17
CA VAL A 122 -2.60 -8.43 7.05
C VAL A 122 -1.20 -8.01 7.45
N LEU A 123 -0.52 -7.30 6.55
CA LEU A 123 0.77 -6.65 6.77
C LEU A 123 0.54 -5.13 6.76
N PRO A 124 0.22 -4.51 7.91
CA PRO A 124 -0.36 -3.18 7.94
C PRO A 124 0.62 -2.04 7.63
N CYS A 125 1.93 -2.24 7.82
CA CYS A 125 2.93 -1.22 7.52
C CYS A 125 4.27 -1.89 7.17
N LEU A 126 4.62 -1.86 5.89
CA LEU A 126 5.88 -2.43 5.39
C LEU A 126 7.05 -1.45 5.52
N SER A 127 6.78 -0.15 5.41
CA SER A 127 7.79 0.92 5.39
C SER A 127 7.63 1.91 6.55
N PRO A 128 7.88 1.49 7.80
CA PRO A 128 7.65 2.30 9.01
C PRO A 128 8.52 3.56 9.09
N TRP A 129 9.74 3.55 8.53
CA TRP A 129 10.55 4.77 8.43
C TRP A 129 9.91 5.80 7.48
N GLY A 130 9.41 5.35 6.34
CA GLY A 130 8.65 6.19 5.42
C GLY A 130 7.38 6.72 6.09
N TYR A 131 6.80 5.96 7.02
CA TYR A 131 5.65 6.40 7.80
C TYR A 131 6.04 7.54 8.71
N GLU A 132 7.06 7.38 9.56
CA GLU A 132 7.49 8.42 10.49
C GLU A 132 7.98 9.70 9.78
N THR A 133 8.67 9.56 8.65
CA THR A 133 9.28 10.71 7.95
C THR A 133 8.39 11.32 6.87
N ILE A 134 7.24 10.69 6.58
CA ILE A 134 6.33 11.04 5.48
C ILE A 134 7.10 10.99 4.16
N ASN A 135 7.58 9.80 3.80
CA ASN A 135 8.34 9.54 2.57
C ASN A 135 7.81 8.36 1.77
N ARG A 136 7.98 8.48 0.45
CA ARG A 136 7.77 7.41 -0.53
C ARG A 136 8.91 6.40 -0.55
N TRP A 137 10.15 6.86 -0.45
CA TRP A 137 11.34 6.01 -0.48
C TRP A 137 11.78 5.59 0.92
N ASN A 138 12.68 4.61 0.96
CA ASN A 138 13.41 4.23 2.17
C ASN A 138 14.69 5.08 2.37
N PRO A 139 15.44 4.91 3.48
CA PRO A 139 16.66 5.69 3.74
C PRO A 139 17.74 5.65 2.63
N GLU A 140 17.71 4.63 1.77
CA GLU A 140 18.64 4.48 0.66
C GLU A 140 18.16 5.18 -0.63
N ALA A 141 17.04 5.93 -0.56
CA ALA A 141 16.33 6.52 -1.69
C ALA A 141 15.90 5.48 -2.73
N ILE A 142 15.39 4.34 -2.24
CA ILE A 142 14.82 3.24 -3.04
C ILE A 142 13.30 3.23 -2.84
N ASP A 143 12.55 2.99 -3.92
CA ASP A 143 11.10 2.85 -3.90
C ASP A 143 10.73 1.38 -3.58
N PRO A 144 10.13 1.09 -2.40
CA PRO A 144 9.73 -0.27 -2.07
C PRO A 144 8.72 -0.85 -3.06
N ASN A 145 7.81 -0.04 -3.60
CA ASN A 145 6.81 -0.45 -4.58
C ASN A 145 7.36 -0.50 -6.02
N ARG A 146 8.68 -0.53 -6.19
CA ARG A 146 9.38 -0.91 -7.42
C ARG A 146 10.42 -1.99 -7.16
N SER A 147 10.34 -2.65 -6.01
CA SER A 147 11.38 -3.53 -5.48
C SER A 147 10.84 -4.91 -5.06
N PHE A 148 9.65 -5.33 -5.50
CA PHE A 148 9.13 -6.67 -5.25
C PHE A 148 9.62 -7.66 -6.32
N PHE A 149 10.91 -8.00 -6.28
CA PHE A 149 11.54 -9.00 -7.12
C PHE A 149 12.73 -9.67 -6.37
N GLU A 150 13.23 -10.78 -6.91
CA GLU A 150 14.34 -11.54 -6.31
C GLU A 150 15.59 -10.66 -6.13
N GLU A 151 16.29 -10.79 -5.00
CA GLU A 151 17.41 -9.90 -4.63
C GLU A 151 17.01 -8.41 -4.54
N SER A 152 15.80 -8.14 -4.03
CA SER A 152 15.31 -6.78 -3.82
C SER A 152 16.34 -5.89 -3.10
N PRO A 153 16.59 -4.67 -3.60
CA PRO A 153 17.46 -3.71 -2.93
C PRO A 153 16.74 -2.97 -1.79
N ALA A 154 15.41 -3.08 -1.67
CA ALA A 154 14.63 -2.52 -0.57
C ALA A 154 14.41 -3.59 0.51
N GLN A 155 14.96 -3.37 1.70
CA GLN A 155 14.82 -4.31 2.83
C GLN A 155 13.35 -4.52 3.21
N GLU A 156 12.51 -3.50 3.08
CA GLU A 156 11.06 -3.57 3.30
C GLU A 156 10.41 -4.63 2.40
N SER A 157 10.68 -4.56 1.10
CA SER A 157 10.16 -5.52 0.13
C SER A 157 10.81 -6.90 0.34
N ALA A 158 12.11 -6.97 0.60
CA ALA A 158 12.83 -8.23 0.80
C ALA A 158 12.32 -9.04 2.02
N LEU A 159 12.14 -8.38 3.17
CA LEU A 159 11.61 -9.01 4.38
C LEU A 159 10.15 -9.47 4.17
N THR A 160 9.35 -8.65 3.50
CA THR A 160 7.96 -8.99 3.15
C THR A 160 7.91 -10.23 2.25
N MET A 161 8.71 -10.24 1.17
CA MET A 161 8.82 -11.36 0.25
C MET A 161 9.24 -12.65 0.95
N ALA A 162 10.29 -12.58 1.78
CA ALA A 162 10.77 -13.72 2.54
C ALA A 162 9.71 -14.27 3.50
N TYR A 163 9.00 -13.38 4.20
CA TYR A 163 7.93 -13.78 5.11
C TYR A 163 6.76 -14.43 4.37
N VAL A 164 6.25 -13.80 3.30
CA VAL A 164 5.14 -14.32 2.49
C VAL A 164 5.50 -15.68 1.89
N ALA A 165 6.72 -15.84 1.38
CA ALA A 165 7.21 -17.12 0.86
C ALA A 165 7.33 -18.19 1.95
N SER A 166 7.77 -17.82 3.17
CA SER A 166 7.95 -18.76 4.28
C SER A 166 6.67 -19.44 4.75
N LEU A 167 5.51 -18.84 4.47
CA LEU A 167 4.21 -19.40 4.83
C LEU A 167 3.86 -20.64 4.00
N GLY A 168 4.47 -20.83 2.82
CA GLY A 168 4.24 -22.01 1.98
C GLY A 168 2.80 -22.16 1.50
N VAL A 169 2.04 -21.06 1.43
CA VAL A 169 0.64 -21.02 0.99
C VAL A 169 0.50 -20.29 -0.33
N LYS A 170 -0.54 -20.63 -1.09
CA LYS A 170 -0.97 -19.86 -2.24
C LYS A 170 -1.95 -18.78 -1.79
N PHE A 171 -1.74 -17.55 -2.23
CA PHE A 171 -2.71 -16.47 -2.05
C PHE A 171 -3.68 -16.43 -3.24
N ASP A 172 -4.96 -16.26 -2.94
CA ASP A 172 -6.02 -16.17 -3.94
C ASP A 172 -6.41 -14.71 -4.20
N ILE A 173 -6.30 -13.87 -3.17
CA ILE A 173 -6.65 -12.45 -3.19
C ILE A 173 -5.49 -11.63 -2.60
N HIS A 174 -5.06 -10.58 -3.28
CA HIS A 174 -4.11 -9.59 -2.75
C HIS A 174 -4.66 -8.17 -2.98
N ILE A 175 -4.94 -7.45 -1.89
CA ILE A 175 -5.34 -6.05 -1.93
C ILE A 175 -4.24 -5.21 -1.29
N ASP A 176 -3.59 -4.38 -2.10
CA ASP A 176 -2.49 -3.52 -1.70
C ASP A 176 -2.99 -2.07 -1.54
N LEU A 177 -2.82 -1.49 -0.36
CA LEU A 177 -3.49 -0.24 0.01
C LEU A 177 -2.56 0.96 -0.18
N HIS A 178 -2.92 1.81 -1.13
CA HIS A 178 -2.15 2.99 -1.51
C HIS A 178 -3.00 4.28 -1.52
N GLU A 179 -2.29 5.39 -1.64
CA GLU A 179 -2.85 6.73 -1.83
C GLU A 179 -2.06 7.49 -2.90
N THR A 180 -2.74 8.35 -3.62
CA THR A 180 -2.13 9.38 -4.47
C THR A 180 -2.37 10.73 -3.80
N THR A 181 -1.33 11.54 -3.61
CA THR A 181 -1.42 12.81 -2.86
C THR A 181 -0.96 14.01 -3.69
N ASP A 182 -1.25 15.23 -3.23
CA ASP A 182 -0.66 16.45 -3.77
C ASP A 182 0.88 16.43 -3.65
N THR A 183 1.41 15.74 -2.64
CA THR A 183 2.85 15.57 -2.43
C THR A 183 3.53 14.66 -3.45
N ASP A 184 2.80 13.82 -4.19
CA ASP A 184 3.36 13.17 -5.37
C ASP A 184 3.84 14.20 -6.39
N ASN A 185 3.07 15.25 -6.63
CA ASN A 185 3.43 16.29 -7.60
C ASN A 185 4.35 17.37 -7.02
N SER A 186 4.20 17.71 -5.74
CA SER A 186 4.98 18.80 -5.13
C SER A 186 6.36 18.36 -4.64
N GLU A 187 6.53 17.08 -4.28
CA GLU A 187 7.76 16.54 -3.68
C GLU A 187 8.30 15.31 -4.42
N PHE A 188 7.53 14.21 -4.49
CA PHE A 188 8.10 12.90 -4.85
C PHE A 188 8.42 12.73 -6.34
N ARG A 189 7.56 13.17 -7.26
CA ARG A 189 7.83 13.14 -8.71
C ARG A 189 8.97 14.08 -9.09
N PRO A 190 9.04 15.34 -8.60
CA PRO A 190 10.21 16.19 -8.80
C PRO A 190 11.51 15.56 -8.28
N ALA A 191 11.47 14.98 -7.08
CA ALA A 191 12.62 14.28 -6.51
C ALA A 191 13.02 13.09 -7.40
N LEU A 192 12.06 12.30 -7.91
CA LEU A 192 12.30 11.14 -8.76
C LEU A 192 12.97 11.56 -10.07
N ALA A 193 12.48 12.63 -10.68
CA ALA A 193 13.05 13.22 -11.88
C ALA A 193 14.51 13.62 -11.66
N ALA A 194 14.79 14.31 -10.55
CA ALA A 194 16.16 14.70 -10.19
C ALA A 194 17.06 13.49 -9.89
N ARG A 195 16.54 12.49 -9.18
CA ARG A 195 17.26 11.26 -8.84
C ARG A 195 17.66 10.46 -10.07
N GLU A 196 16.77 10.36 -11.05
CA GLU A 196 17.00 9.63 -12.29
C GLU A 196 17.65 10.48 -13.40
N GLY A 197 17.87 11.78 -13.16
CA GLY A 197 18.42 12.68 -14.17
C GLY A 197 17.51 12.84 -15.40
N ILE A 198 16.21 12.66 -15.23
CA ILE A 198 15.20 12.74 -16.30
C ILE A 198 14.34 13.98 -16.14
N THR A 199 13.64 14.36 -17.21
CA THR A 199 12.54 15.33 -17.12
C THR A 199 11.25 14.55 -16.93
N GLN A 200 10.47 14.88 -15.91
CA GLN A 200 9.10 14.38 -15.79
C GLN A 200 8.11 15.38 -16.34
N THR A 201 7.11 14.88 -17.05
CA THR A 201 5.88 15.61 -17.34
C THR A 201 5.00 15.56 -16.10
N ASN A 202 4.52 16.72 -15.66
CA ASN A 202 3.58 16.78 -14.55
C ASN A 202 2.22 16.27 -15.03
N TRP A 203 1.64 15.31 -14.32
CA TRP A 203 0.26 14.86 -14.57
C TRP A 203 -0.67 15.47 -13.54
N ASN A 204 -1.93 15.68 -13.89
CA ASN A 204 -2.92 16.10 -12.91
C ASN A 204 -3.05 15.02 -11.81
N ILE A 205 -3.18 15.46 -10.55
CA ILE A 205 -3.60 14.55 -9.47
C ILE A 205 -5.09 14.24 -9.69
N PRO A 206 -5.48 12.97 -9.79
CA PRO A 206 -6.88 12.60 -9.95
C PRO A 206 -7.69 12.94 -8.68
N ASP A 207 -8.74 13.74 -8.83
CA ASP A 207 -9.63 14.07 -7.69
C ASP A 207 -10.60 12.90 -7.39
N GLY A 208 -10.13 11.91 -6.63
CA GLY A 208 -10.96 10.83 -6.09
C GLY A 208 -10.26 9.49 -6.01
N PHE A 209 -10.98 8.49 -5.54
CA PHE A 209 -10.50 7.10 -5.46
C PHE A 209 -10.39 6.46 -6.84
N TYR A 210 -9.36 5.67 -7.08
CA TYR A 210 -9.29 4.77 -8.23
C TYR A 210 -8.56 3.47 -7.86
N LEU A 211 -8.54 2.53 -8.80
CA LEU A 211 -7.78 1.29 -8.70
C LEU A 211 -6.75 1.22 -9.80
N VAL A 212 -5.60 0.63 -9.48
CA VAL A 212 -4.70 0.07 -10.48
C VAL A 212 -4.95 -1.43 -10.50
N GLY A 213 -5.27 -2.01 -11.64
CA GLY A 213 -5.32 -3.47 -11.87
C GLY A 213 -4.06 -3.99 -12.56
N ASP A 214 -3.90 -5.31 -12.61
CA ASP A 214 -2.80 -5.93 -13.35
C ASP A 214 -3.14 -6.05 -14.84
N SER A 215 -2.35 -5.43 -15.72
CA SER A 215 -2.54 -5.56 -17.16
C SER A 215 -2.43 -7.01 -17.67
N GLU A 216 -1.72 -7.88 -16.96
CA GLU A 216 -1.57 -9.31 -17.32
C GLU A 216 -2.68 -10.19 -16.73
N ASN A 217 -3.40 -9.71 -15.72
CA ASN A 217 -4.54 -10.38 -15.08
C ASN A 217 -5.59 -9.35 -14.58
N PRO A 218 -6.31 -8.66 -15.48
CA PRO A 218 -7.03 -7.42 -15.14
C PRO A 218 -8.25 -7.61 -14.24
N GLN A 219 -8.88 -8.78 -14.25
CA GLN A 219 -10.06 -9.11 -13.42
C GLN A 219 -11.14 -7.98 -13.40
N PRO A 220 -11.65 -7.51 -14.56
CA PRO A 220 -12.44 -6.27 -14.63
C PRO A 220 -13.70 -6.27 -13.75
N ALA A 221 -14.40 -7.40 -13.63
CA ALA A 221 -15.57 -7.53 -12.77
C ALA A 221 -15.24 -7.45 -11.26
N PHE A 222 -14.05 -7.91 -10.85
CA PHE A 222 -13.56 -7.75 -9.48
C PHE A 222 -13.27 -6.26 -9.19
N GLN A 223 -12.54 -5.59 -10.08
CA GLN A 223 -12.26 -4.16 -9.97
C GLN A 223 -13.57 -3.33 -9.95
N GLN A 224 -14.55 -3.70 -10.80
CA GLN A 224 -15.83 -3.02 -10.88
C GLN A 224 -16.64 -3.16 -9.59
N ALA A 225 -16.63 -4.34 -8.96
CA ALA A 225 -17.31 -4.57 -7.69
C ALA A 225 -16.72 -3.68 -6.58
N ILE A 226 -15.40 -3.54 -6.55
CA ILE A 226 -14.71 -2.66 -5.60
C ILE A 226 -15.07 -1.20 -5.86
N ILE A 227 -14.96 -0.72 -7.10
CA ILE A 227 -15.34 0.65 -7.47
C ILE A 227 -16.79 0.96 -7.09
N ALA A 228 -17.73 0.05 -7.37
CA ALA A 228 -19.14 0.26 -7.06
C ALA A 228 -19.40 0.40 -5.55
N ALA A 229 -18.70 -0.38 -4.72
CA ALA A 229 -18.82 -0.32 -3.27
C ALA A 229 -18.15 0.95 -2.70
N VAL A 230 -16.93 1.26 -3.15
CA VAL A 230 -16.17 2.43 -2.67
C VAL A 230 -16.85 3.74 -3.09
N ALA A 231 -17.52 3.76 -4.24
CA ALA A 231 -18.32 4.90 -4.71
C ALA A 231 -19.48 5.29 -3.76
N GLN A 232 -19.88 4.38 -2.84
CA GLN A 232 -20.86 4.69 -1.79
C GLN A 232 -20.24 5.38 -0.57
N VAL A 233 -18.91 5.38 -0.46
CA VAL A 233 -18.15 5.92 0.67
C VAL A 233 -17.43 7.21 0.27
N THR A 234 -16.78 7.23 -0.89
CA THR A 234 -16.04 8.38 -1.41
C THR A 234 -16.24 8.53 -2.91
N HIS A 235 -15.87 9.68 -3.48
CA HIS A 235 -16.01 9.91 -4.92
C HIS A 235 -14.90 9.20 -5.71
N ILE A 236 -15.25 8.69 -6.89
CA ILE A 236 -14.32 8.02 -7.80
C ILE A 236 -13.65 9.06 -8.70
N ALA A 237 -12.34 8.90 -8.92
CA ALA A 237 -11.56 9.79 -9.76
C ALA A 237 -12.10 9.84 -11.20
N PRO A 238 -12.27 11.04 -11.79
CA PRO A 238 -12.47 11.18 -13.22
C PRO A 238 -11.15 10.98 -13.98
N ALA A 239 -11.24 10.60 -15.26
CA ALA A 239 -10.13 10.77 -16.18
C ALA A 239 -9.87 12.24 -16.50
N ASP A 240 -8.65 12.52 -16.94
CA ASP A 240 -8.28 13.80 -17.55
C ASP A 240 -8.82 13.95 -18.99
N GLU A 241 -8.43 15.05 -19.65
CA GLU A 241 -8.85 15.37 -21.02
C GLU A 241 -8.40 14.35 -22.08
N ASN A 242 -7.41 13.51 -21.78
CA ASN A 242 -6.92 12.44 -22.65
C ASN A 242 -7.58 11.09 -22.37
N GLY A 243 -8.50 11.02 -21.39
CA GLY A 243 -9.09 9.75 -20.96
C GLY A 243 -8.16 8.94 -20.07
N GLU A 244 -7.19 9.60 -19.41
CA GLU A 244 -6.17 8.95 -18.59
C GLU A 244 -6.33 9.27 -17.10
N ILE A 245 -5.83 8.39 -16.23
CA ILE A 245 -5.52 8.69 -14.83
C ILE A 245 -4.02 8.48 -14.67
N ILE A 246 -3.31 9.50 -14.17
CA ILE A 246 -1.84 9.50 -13.99
C ILE A 246 -1.06 8.99 -15.22
N GLY A 247 -1.45 9.45 -16.42
CA GLY A 247 -0.79 9.09 -17.68
C GLY A 247 -1.06 7.65 -18.16
N ALA A 248 -2.01 6.95 -17.54
CA ALA A 248 -2.45 5.62 -17.96
C ALA A 248 -3.89 5.68 -18.49
N PRO A 249 -4.21 5.04 -19.62
CA PRO A 249 -5.56 5.04 -20.17
C PRO A 249 -6.53 4.35 -19.22
N LEU A 250 -7.75 4.91 -19.10
CA LEU A 250 -8.84 4.24 -18.40
C LEU A 250 -9.22 2.93 -19.08
N GLU A 251 -9.34 1.89 -18.26
CA GLU A 251 -9.80 0.56 -18.69
C GLU A 251 -11.30 0.40 -18.44
N GLN A 252 -11.76 0.97 -17.32
CA GLN A 252 -13.16 1.15 -16.97
C GLN A 252 -13.28 2.30 -15.97
N HIS A 253 -14.49 2.69 -15.58
CA HIS A 253 -14.69 3.79 -14.63
C HIS A 253 -13.87 3.57 -13.34
N GLY A 254 -12.95 4.49 -13.05
CA GLY A 254 -12.09 4.45 -11.86
C GLY A 254 -10.98 3.39 -11.88
N VAL A 255 -10.64 2.81 -13.04
CA VAL A 255 -9.61 1.75 -13.11
C VAL A 255 -8.64 1.99 -14.26
N ILE A 256 -7.35 1.95 -13.94
CA ILE A 256 -6.24 1.84 -14.88
C ILE A 256 -5.48 0.53 -14.67
N ASN A 257 -4.61 0.13 -15.60
CA ASN A 257 -3.81 -1.08 -15.45
C ASN A 257 -2.31 -0.82 -15.55
N TYR A 258 -1.54 -1.52 -14.72
CA TYR A 258 -0.08 -1.59 -14.80
C TYR A 258 0.40 -3.05 -14.83
N ALA A 259 1.56 -3.31 -15.43
CA ALA A 259 2.16 -4.65 -15.43
C ALA A 259 2.88 -4.90 -14.11
N TYR A 260 2.16 -5.43 -13.12
CA TYR A 260 2.60 -5.49 -11.72
C TYR A 260 3.98 -6.13 -11.55
N LYS A 261 4.14 -7.37 -12.03
CA LYS A 261 5.39 -8.13 -11.89
C LYS A 261 6.55 -7.45 -12.60
N LYS A 262 6.32 -7.01 -13.83
CA LYS A 262 7.34 -6.36 -14.66
C LYS A 262 7.85 -5.05 -14.02
N LEU A 263 6.99 -4.37 -13.27
CA LEU A 263 7.32 -3.12 -12.59
C LEU A 263 7.76 -3.33 -11.13
N GLY A 264 7.76 -4.56 -10.62
CA GLY A 264 8.13 -4.86 -9.24
C GLY A 264 7.17 -4.27 -8.20
N LEU A 265 5.87 -4.21 -8.52
CA LEU A 265 4.83 -3.69 -7.61
C LEU A 265 4.45 -4.72 -6.55
N CYS A 266 4.06 -4.27 -5.37
CA CYS A 266 3.67 -5.12 -4.25
C CYS A 266 2.48 -6.01 -4.61
N ALA A 267 1.44 -5.49 -5.26
CA ALA A 267 0.30 -6.29 -5.71
C ALA A 267 0.66 -7.45 -6.69
N GLY A 268 1.88 -7.45 -7.25
CA GLY A 268 2.43 -8.56 -8.04
C GLY A 268 3.18 -9.63 -7.25
N LEU A 269 3.34 -9.45 -5.94
CA LEU A 269 4.11 -10.32 -5.03
C LEU A 269 3.57 -11.74 -4.96
N ALA A 270 2.26 -11.88 -4.78
CA ALA A 270 1.66 -13.09 -4.26
C ALA A 270 1.07 -14.02 -5.34
N ASP A 271 1.18 -13.66 -6.62
CA ASP A 271 0.57 -14.37 -7.75
C ASP A 271 -0.93 -14.66 -7.54
N ALA A 272 -1.61 -13.72 -6.88
CA ALA A 272 -3.02 -13.86 -6.53
C ALA A 272 -3.91 -13.88 -7.78
N SER A 273 -4.99 -14.67 -7.71
CA SER A 273 -5.97 -14.73 -8.81
C SER A 273 -6.75 -13.42 -8.94
N PHE A 274 -6.99 -12.74 -7.81
CA PHE A 274 -7.56 -11.40 -7.74
C PHE A 274 -6.56 -10.47 -7.06
N ALA A 275 -6.09 -9.46 -7.78
CA ALA A 275 -5.17 -8.48 -7.25
C ALA A 275 -5.63 -7.07 -7.60
N THR A 276 -5.40 -6.12 -6.70
CA THR A 276 -5.61 -4.69 -6.96
C THR A 276 -4.70 -3.86 -6.07
N THR A 277 -4.37 -2.66 -6.54
CA THR A 277 -3.81 -1.59 -5.72
C THR A 277 -4.86 -0.49 -5.63
N THR A 278 -5.24 -0.13 -4.40
CA THR A 278 -6.18 0.99 -4.17
C THR A 278 -5.44 2.30 -4.22
N GLU A 279 -6.10 3.37 -4.67
CA GLU A 279 -5.49 4.70 -4.72
C GLU A 279 -6.51 5.71 -4.19
N VAL A 280 -6.45 6.01 -2.89
CA VAL A 280 -7.25 7.06 -2.25
C VAL A 280 -6.62 8.43 -2.53
N TYR A 281 -7.43 9.48 -2.67
CA TYR A 281 -6.96 10.87 -2.73
C TYR A 281 -7.35 11.66 -1.46
N PRO A 282 -6.44 11.80 -0.47
CA PRO A 282 -6.77 12.40 0.82
C PRO A 282 -6.79 13.94 0.82
N ASP A 283 -6.16 14.59 -0.16
CA ASP A 283 -6.05 16.07 -0.19
C ASP A 283 -7.28 16.76 -0.83
N SER A 284 -8.30 15.98 -1.25
CA SER A 284 -9.54 16.53 -1.77
C SER A 284 -10.29 17.31 -0.69
N PRO A 285 -10.85 18.50 -0.97
CA PRO A 285 -11.69 19.23 0.00
C PRO A 285 -13.01 18.52 0.33
N LYS A 286 -13.30 17.38 -0.32
CA LYS A 286 -14.52 16.59 -0.14
C LYS A 286 -14.37 15.46 0.89
N VAL A 287 -13.15 15.18 1.36
CA VAL A 287 -12.84 14.02 2.21
C VAL A 287 -12.16 14.47 3.50
N ASP A 288 -12.10 13.55 4.45
CA ASP A 288 -11.30 13.63 5.67
C ASP A 288 -10.58 12.29 5.92
N ASP A 289 -9.73 12.25 6.95
CA ASP A 289 -8.92 11.06 7.27
C ASP A 289 -9.78 9.80 7.49
N GLU A 290 -10.96 9.93 8.13
CA GLU A 290 -11.84 8.78 8.37
C GLU A 290 -12.51 8.32 7.07
N ASN A 291 -12.90 9.23 6.17
CA ASN A 291 -13.40 8.87 4.84
C ASN A 291 -12.37 8.05 4.06
N CYS A 292 -11.10 8.46 4.09
CA CYS A 292 -10.00 7.74 3.44
C CYS A 292 -9.81 6.34 4.03
N ILE A 293 -9.81 6.21 5.36
CA ILE A 293 -9.73 4.90 6.03
C ILE A 293 -10.92 4.01 5.66
N LEU A 294 -12.14 4.55 5.66
CA LEU A 294 -13.35 3.80 5.30
C LEU A 294 -13.35 3.37 3.84
N ALA A 295 -12.79 4.17 2.92
CA ALA A 295 -12.64 3.79 1.52
C ALA A 295 -11.72 2.56 1.38
N GLN A 296 -10.60 2.52 2.11
CA GLN A 296 -9.69 1.36 2.14
C GLN A 296 -10.39 0.11 2.70
N VAL A 297 -11.11 0.24 3.81
CA VAL A 297 -11.87 -0.89 4.38
C VAL A 297 -12.94 -1.37 3.40
N ALA A 298 -13.70 -0.47 2.78
CA ALA A 298 -14.71 -0.81 1.78
C ALA A 298 -14.10 -1.53 0.57
N ALA A 299 -12.91 -1.12 0.14
CA ALA A 299 -12.19 -1.79 -0.94
C ALA A 299 -11.81 -3.23 -0.57
N ILE A 300 -11.28 -3.44 0.64
CA ILE A 300 -10.96 -4.79 1.13
C ILE A 300 -12.22 -5.65 1.18
N THR A 301 -13.25 -5.21 1.90
CA THR A 301 -14.44 -6.02 2.16
C THR A 301 -15.21 -6.34 0.88
N SER A 302 -15.34 -5.39 -0.05
CA SER A 302 -16.01 -5.63 -1.32
C SER A 302 -15.25 -6.59 -2.24
N GLY A 303 -13.91 -6.54 -2.24
CA GLY A 303 -13.08 -7.51 -2.93
C GLY A 303 -13.27 -8.93 -2.39
N LEU A 304 -13.36 -9.08 -1.07
CA LEU A 304 -13.66 -10.37 -0.43
C LEU A 304 -15.09 -10.84 -0.76
N ASP A 305 -16.09 -9.99 -0.60
CA ASP A 305 -17.49 -10.31 -0.89
C ASP A 305 -17.70 -10.76 -2.34
N TYR A 306 -17.01 -10.14 -3.29
CA TYR A 306 -17.08 -10.54 -4.70
C TYR A 306 -16.64 -12.00 -4.89
N VAL A 307 -15.60 -12.44 -4.17
CA VAL A 307 -15.08 -13.80 -4.29
C VAL A 307 -15.90 -14.81 -3.48
N ILE A 308 -16.57 -14.38 -2.41
CA ILE A 308 -17.54 -15.20 -1.66
C ILE A 308 -18.77 -15.50 -2.53
N ASN A 309 -19.32 -14.48 -3.20
CA ASN A 309 -20.59 -14.56 -3.91
C ASN A 309 -20.49 -15.12 -5.34
N ARG A 310 -19.35 -15.76 -5.68
CA ARG A 310 -19.06 -16.31 -7.00
C ARG A 310 -19.46 -17.78 -7.14
#